data_AF-A0A1D2MC92-F1
#
_entry.id   AF-A0A1D2MC92-F1
#
_cell.length_a   1.000
_cell.length_b   1.000
_cell.length_c   1.000
_cell.angle_alpha   90.00
_cell.angle_beta   90.00
_cell.angle_gamma   90.00
#
_symmetry.space_group_name_H-M   'P 1'
#
loop_
_entity.id
_entity.type
_entity.pdbx_description
1 polymer ?
#
loop_
_entity_poly.entity_id
_entity_poly.type
_entity_poly.pdbx_seq_one_letter_code
_entity_poly.pdbx_strand_id
1 'polypeptide(L)'
;MSEVFPLISHTLSRQDVLNSRLVCSSWKDSVEDHLQNHPSQFNVVRSFYLVDEVVNPRLLHSPNDLIPRNLNFSWQSWRHENLLSNVPEGCTNPFLNRDISYSEMGCYFENERRAVFTQILERFGSQIWHCQSAMRILEEGSSTNANTLYQLTRSFLLLMPNLKSLDLHFEVSGGSRIDKSEYLMTPEKEELIRSRPLPPLNDLITLKLRGLINPLESAVWQHYGHVQKMRLEKEKLYSPLFQDSLENVHMDRLEELHVGPGTLEDFRRLRNMSVNSPWPLRTLSLDFSIITEDGFELVFRTISHFGATLRHLGMRLDSRFPTSLESLDLPHLETLKLRKRSCSDKGFISSLGFLQPCASLKILELSSICQYSLDSLAPLLLCPLRTLRLELDVDKDLWMALATVSQLGATLRHLELNGQYFTELSSTNRRTHSYPSIDRLTAQTLALPRLETLNIRCVRLVVDSLDFIQECTSLRKLVLKALHTDQIRGSECNKVIQFRGYFARMNESNIWISLPDLEMFELNMRANAPDYKHHEPVPDGFVQDCGVHHIYTRNGYSDVLPPRDPFY
;
A
#
# COMPACT_ATOMS: atom_id res chain seq x y z
N MET A 1 -10.21 23.35 -23.00
CA MET A 1 -10.46 23.44 -21.53
C MET A 1 -9.76 22.32 -20.77
N SER A 2 -9.73 21.08 -21.25
CA SER A 2 -8.95 19.96 -20.66
C SER A 2 -7.46 20.24 -20.48
N GLU A 3 -6.86 21.07 -21.34
CA GLU A 3 -5.44 21.47 -21.26
C GLU A 3 -5.14 22.54 -20.20
N VAL A 4 -6.16 23.27 -19.75
CA VAL A 4 -6.01 24.42 -18.83
C VAL A 4 -6.02 23.96 -17.37
N PHE A 5 -6.65 22.82 -17.08
CA PHE A 5 -6.87 22.33 -15.73
C PHE A 5 -5.57 21.92 -14.99
N PRO A 6 -4.62 21.19 -15.61
CA PRO A 6 -3.36 20.84 -14.96
C PRO A 6 -2.57 22.08 -14.53
N LEU A 7 -2.54 23.11 -15.38
CA LEU A 7 -1.82 24.36 -15.15
C LEU A 7 -2.35 25.17 -13.95
N ILE A 8 -3.68 25.15 -13.75
CA ILE A 8 -4.32 25.88 -12.65
C ILE A 8 -4.29 25.08 -11.32
N SER A 9 -4.29 23.75 -11.39
CA SER A 9 -4.28 22.89 -10.19
C SER A 9 -3.02 23.03 -9.31
N HIS A 10 -1.92 23.52 -9.88
CA HIS A 10 -0.67 23.77 -9.16
C HIS A 10 -0.64 25.11 -8.41
N THR A 11 -1.58 26.02 -8.70
CA THR A 11 -1.59 27.40 -8.14
C THR A 11 -2.76 27.67 -7.22
N LEU A 12 -3.87 26.95 -7.38
CA LEU A 12 -5.04 27.07 -6.51
C LEU A 12 -4.93 26.15 -5.30
N SER A 13 -5.35 26.65 -4.13
CA SER A 13 -5.54 25.76 -3.00
C SER A 13 -6.65 24.76 -3.34
N ARG A 14 -6.59 23.57 -2.74
CA ARG A 14 -7.62 22.52 -2.92
C ARG A 14 -9.04 23.09 -2.71
N GLN A 15 -9.20 24.01 -1.76
CA GLN A 15 -10.48 24.63 -1.41
C GLN A 15 -10.99 25.57 -2.52
N ASP A 16 -10.11 26.26 -3.23
CA ASP A 16 -10.48 27.17 -4.32
C ASP A 16 -10.96 26.41 -5.56
N VAL A 17 -10.34 25.26 -5.86
CA VAL A 17 -10.78 24.35 -6.93
C VAL A 17 -12.19 23.82 -6.64
N LEU A 18 -12.49 23.55 -5.37
CA LEU A 18 -13.78 23.04 -4.94
C LEU A 18 -14.87 24.12 -4.91
N ASN A 19 -14.54 25.35 -4.49
CA ASN A 19 -15.49 26.47 -4.46
C ASN A 19 -15.86 26.94 -5.87
N SER A 20 -14.89 26.92 -6.79
CA SER A 20 -15.10 27.35 -8.17
C SER A 20 -16.04 26.40 -8.94
N ARG A 21 -16.27 25.18 -8.42
CA ARG A 21 -17.19 24.16 -8.94
C ARG A 21 -18.66 24.59 -8.87
N LEU A 22 -18.96 25.59 -8.05
CA LEU A 22 -20.30 26.16 -7.86
C LEU A 22 -20.66 27.22 -8.91
N VAL A 23 -19.72 27.63 -9.76
CA VAL A 23 -19.86 28.83 -10.61
C VAL A 23 -20.13 28.50 -12.08
N CYS A 24 -19.79 27.30 -12.56
CA CYS A 24 -19.93 26.95 -13.98
C CYS A 24 -20.19 25.45 -14.20
N SER A 25 -21.28 25.11 -14.90
CA SER A 25 -21.68 23.72 -15.20
C SER A 25 -20.67 22.97 -16.06
N SER A 26 -20.17 23.56 -17.15
CA SER A 26 -19.16 22.92 -18.01
C SER A 26 -17.82 22.71 -17.29
N TRP A 27 -17.51 23.56 -16.31
CA TRP A 27 -16.30 23.42 -15.50
C TRP A 27 -16.48 22.33 -14.44
N LYS A 28 -17.65 22.28 -13.79
CA LYS A 28 -18.06 21.18 -12.90
C LYS A 28 -17.94 19.83 -13.62
N ASP A 29 -18.48 19.71 -14.82
CA ASP A 29 -18.45 18.47 -15.60
C ASP A 29 -17.00 18.08 -15.97
N SER A 30 -16.15 19.04 -16.32
CA SER A 30 -14.74 18.79 -16.65
C SER A 30 -13.89 18.38 -15.44
N VAL A 31 -14.10 19.03 -14.29
CA VAL A 31 -13.41 18.68 -13.02
C VAL A 31 -13.88 17.31 -12.55
N GLU A 32 -15.18 17.04 -12.66
CA GLU A 32 -15.78 15.75 -12.34
C GLU A 32 -15.21 14.65 -13.21
N ASP A 33 -15.20 14.83 -14.53
CA ASP A 33 -14.64 13.85 -15.44
C ASP A 33 -13.14 13.62 -15.20
N HIS A 34 -12.36 14.69 -14.95
CA HIS A 34 -10.93 14.57 -14.64
C HIS A 34 -10.68 13.81 -13.33
N LEU A 35 -11.38 14.18 -12.24
CA LEU A 35 -11.26 13.47 -10.97
C LEU A 35 -11.68 12.01 -11.16
N GLN A 36 -12.84 11.77 -11.76
CA GLN A 36 -13.47 10.45 -11.94
C GLN A 36 -12.65 9.50 -12.82
N ASN A 37 -11.84 10.01 -13.75
CA ASN A 37 -10.97 9.20 -14.62
C ASN A 37 -9.51 9.12 -14.12
N HIS A 38 -9.17 9.75 -12.97
CA HIS A 38 -7.79 9.80 -12.51
C HIS A 38 -7.30 8.46 -11.92
N PRO A 39 -6.17 7.88 -12.40
CA PRO A 39 -5.68 6.56 -11.99
C PRO A 39 -5.37 6.42 -10.49
N SER A 40 -5.12 7.51 -9.78
CA SER A 40 -4.79 7.49 -8.34
C SER A 40 -5.99 7.36 -7.41
N GLN A 41 -7.24 7.43 -7.91
CA GLN A 41 -8.44 7.28 -7.06
C GLN A 41 -8.48 5.92 -6.34
N PHE A 42 -7.89 4.87 -6.93
CA PHE A 42 -7.81 3.54 -6.35
C PHE A 42 -6.88 3.42 -5.14
N ASN A 43 -6.02 4.43 -4.89
CA ASN A 43 -5.07 4.47 -3.77
C ASN A 43 -5.45 5.47 -2.67
N VAL A 44 -6.62 6.12 -2.77
CA VAL A 44 -7.08 7.03 -1.73
C VAL A 44 -7.53 6.21 -0.53
N VAL A 45 -6.66 6.13 0.48
CA VAL A 45 -7.02 5.73 1.83
C VAL A 45 -8.27 6.51 2.23
N ARG A 46 -9.41 5.81 2.39
CA ARG A 46 -10.67 6.37 2.87
C ARG A 46 -10.45 6.88 4.29
N SER A 47 -10.00 8.12 4.44
CA SER A 47 -9.98 8.79 5.72
C SER A 47 -11.44 9.07 6.12
N PHE A 48 -11.93 8.29 7.08
CA PHE A 48 -13.23 8.50 7.71
C PHE A 48 -13.33 9.85 8.43
N TYR A 49 -12.20 10.52 8.69
CA TYR A 49 -12.13 11.76 9.47
C TYR A 49 -12.31 13.04 8.64
N LEU A 50 -12.26 12.98 7.30
CA LEU A 50 -12.39 14.16 6.45
C LEU A 50 -13.84 14.62 6.22
N VAL A 51 -14.84 13.83 6.65
CA VAL A 51 -16.25 14.22 6.52
C VAL A 51 -16.67 15.20 7.62
N ASP A 52 -16.05 15.12 8.80
CA ASP A 52 -16.40 16.01 9.92
C ASP A 52 -15.75 17.40 9.83
N GLU A 53 -14.59 17.56 9.17
CA GLU A 53 -13.88 18.85 9.14
C GLU A 53 -14.34 19.85 8.06
N VAL A 54 -15.10 19.40 7.05
CA VAL A 54 -15.56 20.30 5.95
C VAL A 54 -16.99 20.79 6.16
N VAL A 55 -17.75 20.23 7.09
CA VAL A 55 -19.12 20.67 7.39
C VAL A 55 -19.06 21.63 8.58
N ASN A 56 -18.72 22.89 8.31
CA ASN A 56 -18.96 23.94 9.30
C ASN A 56 -20.48 24.20 9.36
N PRO A 57 -21.20 23.79 10.41
CA PRO A 57 -22.68 23.82 10.43
C PRO A 57 -23.23 25.25 10.43
N ARG A 58 -22.37 26.25 10.64
CA ARG A 58 -22.75 27.65 10.83
C ARG A 58 -22.87 28.46 9.53
N LEU A 59 -22.53 27.89 8.37
CA LEU A 59 -22.64 28.57 7.06
C LEU A 59 -23.81 28.05 6.18
N LEU A 60 -24.70 27.23 6.75
CA LEU A 60 -25.83 26.64 6.05
C LEU A 60 -26.99 27.64 5.90
N HIS A 61 -27.04 28.38 4.79
CA HIS A 61 -28.18 29.24 4.44
C HIS A 61 -28.96 28.81 3.20
N SER A 62 -28.58 27.72 2.52
CA SER A 62 -29.34 27.18 1.39
C SER A 62 -29.41 25.65 1.41
N PRO A 63 -30.60 25.03 1.23
CA PRO A 63 -30.76 23.58 1.13
C PRO A 63 -30.09 22.98 -0.13
N ASN A 64 -29.62 23.80 -1.06
CA ASN A 64 -28.95 23.36 -2.30
C ASN A 64 -27.44 23.11 -2.15
N ASP A 65 -26.83 23.40 -0.99
CA ASP A 65 -25.38 23.32 -0.80
C ASP A 65 -24.88 21.96 -0.24
N LEU A 66 -25.78 21.00 -0.05
CA LEU A 66 -25.46 19.66 0.45
C LEU A 66 -25.12 18.71 -0.72
N ILE A 67 -23.91 18.81 -1.26
CA ILE A 67 -23.39 17.78 -2.18
C ILE A 67 -22.34 16.93 -1.44
N PRO A 68 -22.72 15.79 -0.83
CA PRO A 68 -21.78 14.91 -0.16
C PRO A 68 -20.74 14.34 -1.14
N ARG A 69 -19.44 14.45 -0.80
CA ARG A 69 -18.34 13.92 -1.63
C ARG A 69 -18.37 12.40 -1.76
N ASN A 70 -18.78 11.71 -0.70
CA ASN A 70 -19.02 10.28 -0.63
C ASN A 70 -20.31 10.10 0.19
N LEU A 71 -21.33 9.47 -0.36
CA LEU A 71 -22.48 9.02 0.44
C LEU A 71 -22.11 7.70 1.07
N ASN A 72 -21.44 7.78 2.22
CA ASN A 72 -21.25 6.61 3.07
C ASN A 72 -22.51 6.43 3.90
N PHE A 73 -23.35 5.44 3.57
CA PHE A 73 -24.47 5.05 4.45
C PHE A 73 -23.94 4.23 5.63
N SER A 74 -23.06 4.85 6.44
CA SER A 74 -22.71 4.36 7.76
C SER A 74 -23.74 4.85 8.78
N TRP A 75 -23.90 4.11 9.88
CA TRP A 75 -24.93 4.30 10.90
C TRP A 75 -25.05 5.73 11.48
N GLN A 76 -24.04 6.58 11.33
CA GLN A 76 -24.01 7.93 11.93
C GLN A 76 -24.78 9.00 11.13
N SER A 77 -25.22 8.73 9.89
CA SER A 77 -25.78 9.77 9.00
C SER A 77 -27.28 9.64 8.72
N TRP A 78 -28.10 9.35 9.74
CA TRP A 78 -29.58 9.38 9.66
C TRP A 78 -30.21 10.73 9.23
N ARG A 79 -29.42 11.73 8.83
CA ARG A 79 -29.89 13.01 8.28
C ARG A 79 -30.25 12.95 6.78
N HIS A 80 -30.24 11.77 6.15
CA HIS A 80 -30.43 11.60 4.71
C HIS A 80 -31.89 11.49 4.24
N GLU A 81 -32.88 11.40 5.13
CA GLU A 81 -34.30 11.45 4.73
C GLU A 81 -34.65 12.77 4.00
N ASN A 82 -33.93 13.85 4.29
CA ASN A 82 -34.08 15.15 3.62
C ASN A 82 -33.42 15.24 2.23
N LEU A 83 -32.61 14.26 1.81
CA LEU A 83 -31.99 14.25 0.47
C LEU A 83 -32.98 13.83 -0.63
N LEU A 84 -33.98 13.01 -0.32
CA LEU A 84 -34.94 12.55 -1.32
C LEU A 84 -36.13 13.50 -1.48
N SER A 85 -36.53 14.18 -0.39
CA SER A 85 -37.70 15.07 -0.35
C SER A 85 -37.50 16.44 -0.99
N ASN A 86 -36.25 16.93 -1.12
CA ASN A 86 -35.97 18.31 -1.53
C ASN A 86 -35.27 18.47 -2.89
N VAL A 87 -35.03 17.37 -3.63
CA VAL A 87 -34.28 17.45 -4.89
C VAL A 87 -35.26 17.65 -6.06
N PRO A 88 -35.22 18.82 -6.77
CA PRO A 88 -36.09 19.10 -7.90
C PRO A 88 -36.01 18.04 -9.00
N GLU A 89 -37.11 17.85 -9.74
CA GLU A 89 -37.08 17.11 -11.00
C GLU A 89 -36.03 17.75 -11.94
N GLY A 90 -35.11 16.95 -12.46
CA GLY A 90 -34.01 17.42 -13.33
C GLY A 90 -32.67 17.69 -12.64
N CYS A 91 -32.53 17.47 -11.32
CA CYS A 91 -31.24 17.59 -10.66
C CYS A 91 -30.20 16.60 -11.20
N THR A 92 -29.03 17.12 -11.57
CA THR A 92 -27.84 16.35 -11.94
C THR A 92 -27.34 15.52 -10.75
N ASN A 93 -26.72 14.37 -11.05
CA ASN A 93 -26.07 13.46 -10.11
C ASN A 93 -25.57 14.12 -8.79
N PRO A 94 -26.10 13.75 -7.60
CA PRO A 94 -25.55 14.26 -6.34
C PRO A 94 -24.21 13.58 -5.97
N PHE A 95 -23.83 12.48 -6.63
CA PHE A 95 -22.65 11.69 -6.31
C PHE A 95 -21.41 12.20 -7.05
N LEU A 96 -20.61 13.05 -6.40
CA LEU A 96 -19.38 13.60 -7.00
C LEU A 96 -18.37 12.53 -7.41
N ASN A 97 -18.31 11.44 -6.64
CA ASN A 97 -17.41 10.31 -6.90
C ASN A 97 -18.13 9.08 -7.50
N ARG A 98 -19.45 9.17 -7.76
CA ARG A 98 -20.27 8.02 -8.23
C ARG A 98 -20.05 6.75 -7.39
N ASP A 99 -19.72 6.94 -6.11
CA ASP A 99 -19.39 5.92 -5.13
C ASP A 99 -20.53 5.84 -4.12
N ILE A 100 -20.98 4.63 -3.85
CA ILE A 100 -22.03 4.36 -2.88
C ILE A 100 -21.61 3.18 -2.01
N SER A 101 -21.92 3.26 -0.71
CA SER A 101 -21.73 2.14 0.20
C SER A 101 -23.03 1.78 0.92
N TYR A 102 -23.22 0.49 1.13
CA TYR A 102 -24.28 -0.09 1.94
C TYR A 102 -23.66 -0.93 3.06
N SER A 103 -24.17 -0.80 4.29
CA SER A 103 -23.69 -1.61 5.42
C SER A 103 -24.82 -1.98 6.38
N GLU A 104 -25.04 -3.27 6.56
CA GLU A 104 -25.98 -3.85 7.53
C GLU A 104 -25.37 -4.02 8.92
N MET A 105 -24.07 -3.74 9.09
CA MET A 105 -23.38 -4.01 10.36
C MET A 105 -23.91 -3.11 11.49
N GLY A 106 -24.51 -3.73 12.52
CA GLY A 106 -24.73 -3.12 13.84
C GLY A 106 -25.97 -2.25 14.02
N CYS A 107 -27.09 -2.50 13.32
CA CYS A 107 -28.27 -1.62 13.40
C CYS A 107 -29.60 -2.37 13.62
N TYR A 108 -30.53 -1.78 14.40
CA TYR A 108 -31.87 -2.32 14.66
C TYR A 108 -32.92 -1.99 13.56
N PHE A 109 -32.56 -1.21 12.53
CA PHE A 109 -33.47 -0.67 11.51
C PHE A 109 -33.09 -1.10 10.09
N GLU A 110 -32.79 -2.38 9.89
CA GLU A 110 -32.28 -2.89 8.62
C GLU A 110 -33.26 -2.68 7.44
N ASN A 111 -34.55 -2.93 7.65
CA ASN A 111 -35.56 -2.84 6.58
C ASN A 111 -35.77 -1.42 6.06
N GLU A 112 -35.79 -0.41 6.95
CA GLU A 112 -35.92 0.99 6.57
C GLU A 112 -34.68 1.45 5.78
N ARG A 113 -33.49 1.03 6.21
CA ARG A 113 -32.24 1.34 5.50
C ARG A 113 -32.19 0.69 4.12
N ARG A 114 -32.64 -0.56 4.00
CA ARG A 114 -32.81 -1.24 2.70
C ARG A 114 -33.75 -0.46 1.79
N ALA A 115 -34.89 -0.01 2.30
CA ALA A 115 -35.87 0.75 1.52
C ALA A 115 -35.29 2.09 1.02
N VAL A 116 -34.66 2.87 1.90
CA VAL A 116 -34.03 4.15 1.53
C VAL A 116 -32.90 3.93 0.53
N PHE A 117 -32.04 2.93 0.74
CA PHE A 117 -30.95 2.62 -0.19
C PHE A 117 -31.49 2.23 -1.57
N THR A 118 -32.56 1.43 -1.61
CA THR A 118 -33.23 1.04 -2.86
C THR A 118 -33.79 2.26 -3.60
N GLN A 119 -34.50 3.16 -2.91
CA GLN A 119 -35.04 4.39 -3.52
C GLN A 119 -33.94 5.28 -4.12
N ILE A 120 -32.77 5.34 -3.47
CA ILE A 120 -31.62 6.06 -3.99
C ILE A 120 -31.10 5.41 -5.27
N LEU A 121 -30.97 4.08 -5.28
CA LEU A 121 -30.54 3.35 -6.47
C LEU A 121 -31.55 3.42 -7.61
N GLU A 122 -32.85 3.41 -7.33
CA GLU A 122 -33.89 3.61 -8.35
C GLU A 122 -33.76 4.98 -9.02
N ARG A 123 -33.40 6.00 -8.27
CA ARG A 123 -33.26 7.37 -8.79
C ARG A 123 -31.92 7.65 -9.46
N PHE A 124 -30.84 7.08 -8.95
CA PHE A 124 -29.47 7.47 -9.31
C PHE A 124 -28.55 6.30 -9.67
N GLY A 125 -28.99 5.06 -9.56
CA GLY A 125 -28.14 3.87 -9.68
C GLY A 125 -27.43 3.75 -11.03
N SER A 126 -28.06 4.19 -12.13
CA SER A 126 -27.43 4.25 -13.45
C SER A 126 -26.21 5.16 -13.52
N GLN A 127 -26.03 6.05 -12.55
CA GLN A 127 -24.93 7.01 -12.49
C GLN A 127 -23.82 6.55 -11.54
N ILE A 128 -24.01 5.43 -10.83
CA ILE A 128 -23.05 4.85 -9.89
C ILE A 128 -22.03 4.00 -10.64
N TRP A 129 -20.75 4.18 -10.32
CA TRP A 129 -19.63 3.43 -10.89
C TRP A 129 -18.92 2.57 -9.84
N HIS A 130 -19.03 2.94 -8.57
CA HIS A 130 -18.35 2.24 -7.47
C HIS A 130 -19.37 1.90 -6.41
N CYS A 131 -19.44 0.62 -6.04
CA CYS A 131 -20.32 0.15 -4.98
C CYS A 131 -19.53 -0.68 -3.98
N GLN A 132 -19.75 -0.39 -2.69
CA GLN A 132 -19.38 -1.30 -1.61
C GLN A 132 -20.63 -1.77 -0.88
N SER A 133 -20.76 -3.07 -0.66
CA SER A 133 -21.85 -3.64 0.13
C SER A 133 -21.29 -4.54 1.22
N ALA A 134 -21.54 -4.18 2.47
CA ALA A 134 -21.23 -4.96 3.65
C ALA A 134 -22.52 -5.51 4.26
N MET A 135 -22.81 -6.80 4.07
CA MET A 135 -24.04 -7.43 4.57
C MET A 135 -23.73 -8.50 5.61
N ARG A 136 -24.73 -8.84 6.43
CA ARG A 136 -24.57 -9.79 7.53
C ARG A 136 -25.51 -10.97 7.35
N ILE A 137 -24.99 -12.16 7.59
CA ILE A 137 -25.80 -13.38 7.76
C ILE A 137 -26.01 -13.57 9.25
N LEU A 138 -27.25 -13.75 9.64
CA LEU A 138 -27.66 -13.97 11.02
C LEU A 138 -28.07 -15.45 11.21
N GLU A 139 -27.93 -16.00 12.42
CA GLU A 139 -28.28 -17.40 12.73
C GLU A 139 -29.78 -17.72 12.44
N GLU A 140 -30.08 -19.03 12.29
CA GLU A 140 -31.41 -19.55 11.97
C GLU A 140 -32.54 -18.92 12.82
N GLY A 141 -33.61 -18.50 12.15
CA GLY A 141 -34.75 -17.78 12.76
C GLY A 141 -34.77 -16.27 12.52
N SER A 142 -33.69 -15.73 11.94
CA SER A 142 -33.60 -14.34 11.48
C SER A 142 -33.90 -14.20 9.97
N SER A 143 -34.28 -13.01 9.52
CA SER A 143 -34.81 -12.77 8.15
C SER A 143 -33.79 -12.83 7.00
N THR A 144 -32.49 -12.96 7.28
CA THR A 144 -31.41 -12.78 6.29
C THR A 144 -30.53 -14.03 6.17
N ASN A 145 -30.96 -15.00 5.36
CA ASN A 145 -30.16 -16.18 4.98
C ASN A 145 -29.39 -15.96 3.65
N ALA A 146 -28.60 -16.94 3.21
CA ALA A 146 -27.79 -16.86 2.00
C ALA A 146 -28.60 -16.52 0.73
N ASN A 147 -29.80 -17.11 0.60
CA ASN A 147 -30.67 -16.88 -0.55
C ASN A 147 -31.25 -15.47 -0.54
N THR A 148 -31.64 -14.96 0.63
CA THR A 148 -32.08 -13.56 0.79
C THR A 148 -30.98 -12.58 0.39
N LEU A 149 -29.73 -12.82 0.83
CA LEU A 149 -28.59 -11.98 0.47
C LEU A 149 -28.27 -12.01 -1.02
N TYR A 150 -28.37 -13.18 -1.65
CA TYR A 150 -28.23 -13.29 -3.09
C TYR A 150 -29.26 -12.43 -3.82
N GLN A 151 -30.54 -12.54 -3.43
CA GLN A 151 -31.62 -11.76 -4.03
C GLN A 151 -31.45 -10.26 -3.80
N LEU A 152 -31.06 -9.86 -2.59
CA LEU A 152 -30.81 -8.46 -2.23
C LEU A 152 -29.65 -7.89 -3.07
N THR A 153 -28.51 -8.59 -3.09
CA THR A 153 -27.35 -8.19 -3.89
C THR A 153 -27.74 -8.06 -5.36
N ARG A 154 -28.44 -9.05 -5.91
CA ARG A 154 -28.94 -9.01 -7.29
C ARG A 154 -29.83 -7.80 -7.54
N SER A 155 -30.75 -7.48 -6.62
CA SER A 155 -31.67 -6.34 -6.75
C SER A 155 -30.93 -5.00 -6.77
N PHE A 156 -29.87 -4.85 -5.96
CA PHE A 156 -29.04 -3.65 -5.98
C PHE A 156 -28.24 -3.53 -7.28
N LEU A 157 -27.60 -4.62 -7.71
CA LEU A 157 -26.79 -4.62 -8.95
C LEU A 157 -27.65 -4.33 -10.19
N LEU A 158 -28.93 -4.73 -10.21
CA LEU A 158 -29.85 -4.44 -11.31
C LEU A 158 -30.06 -2.94 -11.53
N LEU A 159 -29.98 -2.16 -10.44
CA LEU A 159 -30.14 -0.71 -10.47
C LEU A 159 -28.84 0.01 -10.83
N MET A 160 -27.70 -0.68 -10.89
CA MET A 160 -26.37 -0.10 -11.14
C MET A 160 -25.68 -0.73 -12.37
N PRO A 161 -26.24 -0.58 -13.59
CA PRO A 161 -25.72 -1.25 -14.79
C PRO A 161 -24.32 -0.79 -15.23
N ASN A 162 -23.92 0.44 -14.88
CA ASN A 162 -22.66 1.07 -15.33
C ASN A 162 -21.51 0.90 -14.31
N LEU A 163 -21.57 -0.15 -13.50
CA LEU A 163 -20.63 -0.35 -12.41
C LEU A 163 -19.23 -0.72 -12.93
N LYS A 164 -18.21 0.02 -12.47
CA LYS A 164 -16.79 -0.23 -12.77
C LYS A 164 -16.04 -0.94 -11.65
N SER A 165 -16.46 -0.74 -10.40
CA SER A 165 -15.89 -1.40 -9.22
C SER A 165 -16.96 -1.90 -8.27
N LEU A 166 -16.84 -3.14 -7.84
CA LEU A 166 -17.72 -3.77 -6.87
C LEU A 166 -16.90 -4.33 -5.69
N ASP A 167 -17.29 -3.98 -4.47
CA ASP A 167 -16.71 -4.49 -3.23
C ASP A 167 -17.81 -5.14 -2.39
N LEU A 168 -17.78 -6.46 -2.28
CA LEU A 168 -18.74 -7.25 -1.53
C LEU A 168 -18.08 -7.84 -0.29
N HIS A 169 -18.62 -7.48 0.87
CA HIS A 169 -18.21 -7.99 2.17
C HIS A 169 -19.40 -8.63 2.87
N PHE A 170 -19.26 -9.90 3.20
CA PHE A 170 -20.25 -10.65 3.96
C PHE A 170 -19.65 -11.10 5.27
N GLU A 171 -20.30 -10.73 6.37
CA GLU A 171 -19.96 -11.22 7.69
C GLU A 171 -20.98 -12.25 8.14
N VAL A 172 -20.50 -13.43 8.51
CA VAL A 172 -21.37 -14.44 9.10
C VAL A 172 -21.37 -14.26 10.61
N SER A 173 -22.46 -13.73 11.15
CA SER A 173 -22.65 -13.47 12.58
C SER A 173 -23.36 -14.64 13.24
N GLY A 174 -22.74 -15.16 14.29
CA GLY A 174 -23.17 -16.36 14.98
C GLY A 174 -21.95 -17.05 15.56
N GLY A 175 -22.10 -17.74 16.69
CA GLY A 175 -21.00 -18.47 17.32
C GLY A 175 -20.48 -19.60 16.43
N SER A 176 -19.73 -20.54 16.99
CA SER A 176 -19.24 -21.76 16.33
C SER A 176 -20.32 -22.71 15.76
N ARG A 177 -21.56 -22.25 15.60
CA ARG A 177 -22.78 -22.98 15.25
C ARG A 177 -23.45 -22.51 13.95
N ILE A 178 -22.75 -21.78 13.08
CA ILE A 178 -23.28 -21.57 11.73
C ILE A 178 -23.38 -22.93 11.05
N ASP A 179 -24.58 -23.26 10.56
CA ASP A 179 -24.80 -24.48 9.81
C ASP A 179 -23.89 -24.49 8.57
N LYS A 180 -23.08 -25.54 8.46
CA LYS A 180 -22.19 -25.72 7.30
C LYS A 180 -22.99 -25.80 5.99
N SER A 181 -24.28 -26.16 6.06
CA SER A 181 -25.19 -26.19 4.91
C SER A 181 -25.31 -24.83 4.18
N GLU A 182 -25.15 -23.70 4.89
CA GLU A 182 -25.23 -22.37 4.27
C GLU A 182 -24.06 -22.09 3.32
N TYR A 183 -22.91 -22.74 3.53
CA TYR A 183 -21.77 -22.64 2.64
C TYR A 183 -21.91 -23.55 1.43
N LEU A 184 -22.58 -24.69 1.58
CA LEU A 184 -22.68 -25.70 0.54
C LEU A 184 -23.53 -25.22 -0.63
N MET A 185 -23.11 -25.62 -1.82
CA MET A 185 -23.90 -25.50 -3.03
C MET A 185 -24.94 -26.63 -3.05
N THR A 186 -26.22 -26.28 -3.01
CA THR A 186 -27.34 -27.24 -3.10
C THR A 186 -28.04 -27.12 -4.46
N PRO A 187 -28.78 -28.15 -4.92
CA PRO A 187 -29.53 -28.07 -6.17
C PRO A 187 -30.52 -26.90 -6.23
N GLU A 188 -31.12 -26.51 -5.10
CA GLU A 188 -32.01 -25.35 -5.02
C GLU A 188 -31.25 -24.03 -5.23
N LYS A 189 -30.04 -23.92 -4.67
CA LYS A 189 -29.15 -22.77 -4.89
C LYS A 189 -28.70 -22.69 -6.34
N GLU A 190 -28.43 -23.82 -6.99
CA GLU A 190 -28.07 -23.87 -8.41
C GLU A 190 -29.24 -23.43 -9.30
N GLU A 191 -30.44 -23.93 -8.99
CA GLU A 191 -31.67 -23.50 -9.66
C GLU A 191 -31.93 -22.00 -9.46
N LEU A 192 -31.64 -21.45 -8.27
CA LEU A 192 -31.78 -20.02 -8.02
C LEU A 192 -30.84 -19.19 -8.91
N ILE A 193 -29.58 -19.60 -9.09
CA ILE A 193 -28.63 -18.92 -10.00
C ILE A 193 -29.12 -19.01 -11.44
N ARG A 194 -29.56 -20.20 -11.89
CA ARG A 194 -30.03 -20.44 -13.27
C ARG A 194 -31.30 -19.65 -13.59
N SER A 195 -32.27 -19.65 -12.67
CA SER A 195 -33.56 -18.98 -12.85
C SER A 195 -33.50 -17.46 -12.65
N ARG A 196 -32.57 -16.98 -11.82
CA ARG A 196 -32.43 -15.55 -11.48
C ARG A 196 -30.96 -15.12 -11.49
N PRO A 197 -30.29 -15.14 -12.66
CA PRO A 197 -28.87 -14.80 -12.76
C PRO A 197 -28.56 -13.39 -12.28
N LEU A 198 -27.31 -13.16 -11.89
CA LEU A 198 -26.83 -11.81 -11.62
C LEU A 198 -26.90 -10.96 -12.90
N PRO A 199 -27.22 -9.66 -12.80
CA PRO A 199 -27.28 -8.79 -13.96
C PRO A 199 -25.90 -8.66 -14.64
N PRO A 200 -25.83 -8.53 -15.96
CA PRO A 200 -24.55 -8.32 -16.65
C PRO A 200 -23.98 -6.94 -16.31
N LEU A 201 -22.75 -6.92 -15.79
CA LEU A 201 -22.01 -5.70 -15.47
C LEU A 201 -20.82 -5.55 -16.43
N ASN A 202 -21.09 -5.21 -17.68
CA ASN A 202 -20.11 -5.26 -18.78
C ASN A 202 -18.89 -4.34 -18.56
N ASP A 203 -19.07 -3.23 -17.82
CA ASP A 203 -18.02 -2.25 -17.54
C ASP A 203 -17.23 -2.57 -16.25
N LEU A 204 -17.54 -3.68 -15.58
CA LEU A 204 -16.92 -4.07 -14.32
C LEU A 204 -15.42 -4.42 -14.54
N ILE A 205 -14.55 -3.59 -13.98
CA ILE A 205 -13.10 -3.73 -14.07
C ILE A 205 -12.51 -4.32 -12.79
N THR A 206 -13.03 -3.90 -11.62
CA THR A 206 -12.50 -4.26 -10.31
C THR A 206 -13.53 -4.98 -9.46
N LEU A 207 -13.14 -6.10 -8.88
CA LEU A 207 -13.98 -6.90 -8.01
C LEU A 207 -13.26 -7.24 -6.70
N LYS A 208 -13.83 -6.86 -5.57
CA LYS A 208 -13.33 -7.20 -4.24
C LYS A 208 -14.37 -8.04 -3.52
N LEU A 209 -13.93 -9.15 -2.97
CA LEU A 209 -14.77 -10.20 -2.44
C LEU A 209 -14.23 -10.60 -1.07
N ARG A 210 -15.08 -10.52 -0.05
CA ARG A 210 -14.74 -10.90 1.32
C ARG A 210 -15.86 -11.66 1.97
N GLY A 211 -15.56 -12.86 2.45
CA GLY A 211 -16.51 -13.68 3.22
C GLY A 211 -17.75 -14.16 2.43
N LEU A 212 -17.66 -14.21 1.10
CA LEU A 212 -18.77 -14.69 0.26
C LEU A 212 -19.17 -16.12 0.58
N ILE A 213 -20.44 -16.40 0.35
CA ILE A 213 -21.02 -17.73 0.49
C ILE A 213 -21.92 -18.05 -0.71
N ASN A 214 -22.27 -19.32 -0.86
CA ASN A 214 -23.19 -19.76 -1.91
C ASN A 214 -24.64 -19.41 -1.58
N PRO A 215 -25.44 -18.97 -2.57
CA PRO A 215 -25.17 -19.06 -4.02
C PRO A 215 -24.39 -17.89 -4.64
N LEU A 216 -24.17 -16.81 -3.90
CA LEU A 216 -23.63 -15.58 -4.47
C LEU A 216 -22.19 -15.74 -4.97
N GLU A 217 -21.36 -16.49 -4.25
CA GLU A 217 -19.99 -16.80 -4.67
C GLU A 217 -19.96 -17.43 -6.06
N SER A 218 -20.60 -18.59 -6.25
CA SER A 218 -20.65 -19.26 -7.56
C SER A 218 -21.24 -18.37 -8.67
N ALA A 219 -22.28 -17.59 -8.37
CA ALA A 219 -22.87 -16.70 -9.37
C ALA A 219 -21.91 -15.61 -9.85
N VAL A 220 -21.14 -15.01 -8.93
CA VAL A 220 -20.13 -14.00 -9.24
C VAL A 220 -19.07 -14.56 -10.19
N TRP A 221 -18.56 -15.76 -9.89
CA TRP A 221 -17.55 -16.42 -10.73
C TRP A 221 -18.06 -16.77 -12.13
N GLN A 222 -19.34 -17.14 -12.26
CA GLN A 222 -19.95 -17.46 -13.56
C GLN A 222 -20.24 -16.23 -14.43
N HIS A 223 -20.60 -15.10 -13.83
CA HIS A 223 -21.10 -13.94 -14.58
C HIS A 223 -20.06 -12.85 -14.82
N TYR A 224 -19.01 -12.77 -13.99
CA TYR A 224 -18.05 -11.68 -14.02
C TYR A 224 -16.63 -12.14 -14.40
N GLY A 225 -16.52 -13.10 -15.32
CA GLY A 225 -15.25 -13.61 -15.85
C GLY A 225 -14.39 -12.59 -16.61
N HIS A 226 -14.95 -11.45 -16.99
CA HIS A 226 -14.26 -10.39 -17.74
C HIS A 226 -13.52 -9.36 -16.86
N VAL A 227 -13.54 -9.52 -15.54
CA VAL A 227 -12.91 -8.60 -14.58
C VAL A 227 -11.39 -8.59 -14.75
N GLN A 228 -10.78 -7.41 -14.63
CA GLN A 228 -9.33 -7.23 -14.79
C GLN A 228 -8.57 -7.26 -13.46
N LYS A 229 -9.21 -6.80 -12.38
CA LYS A 229 -8.58 -6.70 -11.06
C LYS A 229 -9.46 -7.38 -10.02
N MET A 230 -8.90 -8.37 -9.34
CA MET A 230 -9.63 -9.13 -8.33
C MET A 230 -8.92 -9.13 -6.99
N ARG A 231 -9.69 -8.95 -5.91
CA ARG A 231 -9.20 -9.08 -4.54
C ARG A 231 -10.10 -10.04 -3.77
N LEU A 232 -9.52 -11.14 -3.31
CA LEU A 232 -10.20 -12.12 -2.45
C LEU A 232 -9.61 -12.03 -1.04
N GLU A 233 -10.45 -11.63 -0.09
CA GLU A 233 -10.09 -11.59 1.31
C GLU A 233 -10.84 -12.67 2.09
N LYS A 234 -10.08 -13.38 2.92
CA LYS A 234 -10.66 -14.34 3.85
C LYS A 234 -11.12 -13.59 5.11
N GLU A 235 -12.35 -13.82 5.54
CA GLU A 235 -12.87 -13.23 6.77
C GLU A 235 -12.50 -14.04 8.02
N LYS A 236 -12.51 -15.38 7.94
CA LYS A 236 -12.28 -16.30 9.07
C LYS A 236 -11.33 -17.43 8.67
N LEU A 237 -10.58 -17.98 9.64
CA LEU A 237 -9.57 -19.03 9.40
C LEU A 237 -10.12 -20.34 8.81
N TYR A 238 -11.42 -20.64 8.98
CA TYR A 238 -11.95 -22.01 8.82
C TYR A 238 -12.70 -22.34 7.52
N SER A 239 -13.04 -21.38 6.65
CA SER A 239 -13.61 -21.69 5.33
C SER A 239 -12.50 -21.81 4.29
N PRO A 240 -12.57 -22.68 3.26
CA PRO A 240 -11.67 -22.55 2.12
C PRO A 240 -11.95 -21.22 1.39
N LEU A 241 -10.92 -20.63 0.76
CA LEU A 241 -11.06 -19.40 -0.03
C LEU A 241 -11.83 -19.65 -1.33
N PHE A 242 -11.67 -20.84 -1.89
CA PHE A 242 -12.35 -21.31 -3.08
C PHE A 242 -13.17 -22.52 -2.71
N GLN A 243 -14.44 -22.57 -3.06
CA GLN A 243 -15.27 -23.76 -2.85
C GLN A 243 -15.10 -24.80 -3.96
N ASP A 244 -15.55 -26.04 -3.71
CA ASP A 244 -15.40 -27.19 -4.62
C ASP A 244 -16.13 -26.95 -5.97
N SER A 245 -17.14 -26.09 -6.00
CA SER A 245 -17.93 -25.78 -7.20
C SER A 245 -17.20 -24.90 -8.23
N LEU A 246 -15.96 -24.51 -7.99
CA LEU A 246 -15.21 -23.52 -8.79
C LEU A 246 -14.17 -24.13 -9.76
N GLU A 247 -14.27 -25.41 -10.11
CA GLU A 247 -13.25 -26.08 -10.95
C GLU A 247 -13.12 -25.50 -12.38
N ASN A 248 -14.13 -24.77 -12.86
CA ASN A 248 -14.21 -24.22 -14.23
C ASN A 248 -14.40 -22.70 -14.26
N VAL A 249 -13.56 -21.97 -13.53
CA VAL A 249 -13.57 -20.49 -13.55
C VAL A 249 -12.72 -19.96 -14.72
N HIS A 250 -13.38 -19.30 -15.67
CA HIS A 250 -12.73 -18.61 -16.79
C HIS A 250 -12.58 -17.12 -16.50
N MET A 251 -11.33 -16.64 -16.55
CA MET A 251 -10.94 -15.26 -16.22
C MET A 251 -10.00 -14.68 -17.28
N ASP A 252 -10.52 -14.53 -18.50
CA ASP A 252 -9.72 -14.24 -19.71
C ASP A 252 -9.07 -12.85 -19.72
N ARG A 253 -9.47 -11.96 -18.80
CA ARG A 253 -8.98 -10.58 -18.70
C ARG A 253 -8.30 -10.26 -17.38
N LEU A 254 -8.14 -11.25 -16.48
CA LEU A 254 -7.61 -11.01 -15.15
C LEU A 254 -6.10 -10.71 -15.18
N GLU A 255 -5.76 -9.44 -14.97
CA GLU A 255 -4.38 -8.94 -14.97
C GLU A 255 -3.80 -8.80 -13.56
N GLU A 256 -4.64 -8.51 -12.56
CA GLU A 256 -4.22 -8.29 -11.18
C GLU A 256 -5.05 -9.14 -10.21
N LEU A 257 -4.36 -9.93 -9.38
CA LEU A 257 -4.98 -10.78 -8.39
C LEU A 257 -4.34 -10.56 -7.02
N HIS A 258 -5.16 -10.18 -6.04
CA HIS A 258 -4.78 -10.16 -4.64
C HIS A 258 -5.58 -11.23 -3.90
N VAL A 259 -4.90 -12.20 -3.30
CA VAL A 259 -5.57 -13.29 -2.56
C VAL A 259 -4.93 -13.47 -1.20
N GLY A 260 -5.76 -13.83 -0.22
CA GLY A 260 -5.29 -14.28 1.09
C GLY A 260 -5.59 -15.75 1.36
N PRO A 261 -4.82 -16.70 0.78
CA PRO A 261 -5.00 -18.13 1.02
C PRO A 261 -4.84 -18.44 2.50
N GLY A 262 -5.79 -19.17 3.08
CA GLY A 262 -5.72 -19.56 4.49
C GLY A 262 -5.23 -20.99 4.71
N THR A 263 -5.19 -21.81 3.67
CA THR A 263 -4.80 -23.22 3.73
C THR A 263 -3.97 -23.60 2.49
N LEU A 264 -3.22 -24.71 2.57
CA LEU A 264 -2.54 -25.28 1.39
C LEU A 264 -3.51 -25.72 0.29
N GLU A 265 -4.73 -26.07 0.66
CA GLU A 265 -5.77 -26.46 -0.28
C GLU A 265 -6.20 -25.28 -1.16
N ASP A 266 -6.22 -24.06 -0.62
CA ASP A 266 -6.49 -22.84 -1.39
C ASP A 266 -5.46 -22.65 -2.52
N PHE A 267 -4.19 -23.00 -2.28
CA PHE A 267 -3.16 -22.96 -3.32
C PHE A 267 -3.35 -24.05 -4.37
N ARG A 268 -3.73 -25.28 -3.98
CA ARG A 268 -4.05 -26.34 -4.95
C ARG A 268 -5.19 -25.91 -5.87
N ARG A 269 -6.23 -25.29 -5.30
CA ARG A 269 -7.38 -24.79 -6.06
C ARG A 269 -6.98 -23.64 -6.98
N LEU A 270 -6.22 -22.67 -6.48
CA LEU A 270 -5.68 -21.57 -7.30
C LEU A 270 -4.90 -22.10 -8.50
N ARG A 271 -4.06 -23.12 -8.27
CA ARG A 271 -3.32 -23.80 -9.34
C ARG A 271 -4.24 -24.50 -10.33
N ASN A 272 -5.24 -25.25 -9.85
CA ASN A 272 -6.15 -25.99 -10.73
C ASN A 272 -6.97 -25.05 -11.62
N MET A 273 -7.45 -23.92 -11.07
CA MET A 273 -8.18 -22.92 -11.85
C MET A 273 -7.30 -22.31 -12.95
N SER A 274 -6.02 -22.02 -12.67
CA SER A 274 -5.12 -21.46 -13.68
C SER A 274 -4.65 -22.47 -14.73
N VAL A 275 -4.63 -23.77 -14.40
CA VAL A 275 -4.34 -24.84 -15.36
C VAL A 275 -5.48 -25.01 -16.37
N ASN A 276 -6.72 -24.98 -15.88
CA ASN A 276 -7.90 -25.18 -16.73
C ASN A 276 -8.18 -23.97 -17.62
N SER A 277 -7.78 -22.77 -17.20
CA SER A 277 -7.94 -21.52 -17.94
C SER A 277 -6.70 -20.63 -17.71
N PRO A 278 -5.77 -20.49 -18.66
CA PRO A 278 -4.56 -19.70 -18.45
C PRO A 278 -4.93 -18.21 -18.31
N TRP A 279 -4.79 -17.67 -17.11
CA TRP A 279 -5.08 -16.26 -16.83
C TRP A 279 -3.94 -15.37 -17.33
N PRO A 280 -4.20 -14.20 -17.94
CA PRO A 280 -3.17 -13.25 -18.39
C PRO A 280 -2.58 -12.45 -17.21
N LEU A 281 -2.31 -13.12 -16.09
CA LEU A 281 -2.02 -12.51 -14.81
C LEU A 281 -0.63 -11.85 -14.83
N ARG A 282 -0.60 -10.53 -14.60
CA ARG A 282 0.64 -9.72 -14.55
C ARG A 282 1.07 -9.39 -13.14
N THR A 283 0.11 -9.23 -12.23
CA THR A 283 0.36 -8.90 -10.83
C THR A 283 -0.31 -9.90 -9.92
N LEU A 284 0.46 -10.54 -9.05
CA LEU A 284 -0.04 -11.43 -8.01
C LEU A 284 0.41 -10.91 -6.64
N SER A 285 -0.54 -10.76 -5.73
CA SER A 285 -0.27 -10.41 -4.33
C SER A 285 -0.88 -11.46 -3.42
N LEU A 286 -0.04 -12.08 -2.58
CA LEU A 286 -0.40 -13.13 -1.64
C LEU A 286 -0.27 -12.60 -0.21
N ASP A 287 -1.29 -12.76 0.63
CA ASP A 287 -1.23 -12.47 2.08
C ASP A 287 -1.68 -13.70 2.88
N PHE A 288 -0.73 -14.45 3.44
CA PHE A 288 -1.03 -15.70 4.14
C PHE A 288 -0.23 -15.87 5.43
N SER A 289 -0.88 -16.46 6.44
CA SER A 289 -0.37 -16.49 7.81
C SER A 289 0.22 -17.83 8.26
N ILE A 290 -0.15 -18.95 7.65
CA ILE A 290 0.30 -20.26 8.15
C ILE A 290 0.57 -21.20 7.00
N ILE A 291 1.86 -21.44 6.75
CA ILE A 291 2.34 -22.49 5.86
C ILE A 291 3.43 -23.26 6.60
N THR A 292 3.26 -24.58 6.72
CA THR A 292 4.32 -25.51 7.15
C THR A 292 5.49 -25.41 6.17
N GLU A 293 6.71 -25.73 6.58
CA GLU A 293 7.89 -25.64 5.69
C GLU A 293 7.66 -26.35 4.36
N ASP A 294 7.06 -27.55 4.38
CA ASP A 294 6.71 -28.33 3.19
C ASP A 294 5.70 -27.65 2.25
N GLY A 295 4.89 -26.71 2.76
CA GLY A 295 3.86 -26.05 1.97
C GLY A 295 4.40 -24.98 1.03
N PHE A 296 5.61 -24.46 1.26
CA PHE A 296 6.22 -23.47 0.37
C PHE A 296 6.51 -24.02 -1.03
N GLU A 297 6.87 -25.31 -1.14
CA GLU A 297 7.05 -25.97 -2.43
C GLU A 297 5.77 -25.90 -3.27
N LEU A 298 4.62 -26.17 -2.65
CA LEU A 298 3.31 -26.05 -3.30
C LEU A 298 3.00 -24.59 -3.70
N VAL A 299 3.33 -23.62 -2.84
CA VAL A 299 3.15 -22.20 -3.16
C VAL A 299 3.97 -21.82 -4.37
N PHE A 300 5.25 -22.15 -4.39
CA PHE A 300 6.15 -21.79 -5.50
C PHE A 300 5.71 -22.45 -6.79
N ARG A 301 5.36 -23.74 -6.77
CA ARG A 301 4.78 -24.43 -7.93
C ARG A 301 3.49 -23.78 -8.43
N THR A 302 2.65 -23.32 -7.50
CA THR A 302 1.42 -22.59 -7.85
C THR A 302 1.71 -21.23 -8.49
N ILE A 303 2.70 -20.50 -7.99
CA ILE A 303 3.11 -19.21 -8.55
C ILE A 303 3.78 -19.39 -9.92
N SER A 304 4.66 -20.38 -10.07
CA SER A 304 5.37 -20.67 -11.33
C SER A 304 4.44 -21.00 -12.49
N HIS A 305 3.21 -21.47 -12.23
CA HIS A 305 2.19 -21.62 -13.27
C HIS A 305 1.86 -20.30 -14.00
N PHE A 306 2.09 -19.15 -13.36
CA PHE A 306 1.92 -17.83 -13.95
C PHE A 306 3.23 -17.28 -14.54
N GLY A 307 4.33 -18.05 -14.57
CA GLY A 307 5.66 -17.56 -14.92
C GLY A 307 5.80 -16.95 -16.32
N ALA A 308 4.94 -17.36 -17.26
CA ALA A 308 4.91 -16.79 -18.60
C ALA A 308 4.37 -15.35 -18.66
N THR A 309 3.50 -14.94 -17.73
CA THR A 309 2.81 -13.64 -17.77
C THR A 309 3.14 -12.75 -16.58
N LEU A 310 3.53 -13.33 -15.45
CA LEU A 310 3.70 -12.64 -14.18
C LEU A 310 4.92 -11.71 -14.21
N ARG A 311 4.69 -10.43 -13.89
CA ARG A 311 5.73 -9.38 -13.84
C ARG A 311 5.92 -8.82 -12.43
N HIS A 312 4.88 -8.85 -11.61
CA HIS A 312 4.91 -8.30 -10.26
C HIS A 312 4.39 -9.34 -9.28
N LEU A 313 5.24 -9.71 -8.32
CA LEU A 313 4.89 -10.63 -7.24
C LEU A 313 5.04 -9.92 -5.90
N GLY A 314 3.97 -9.90 -5.12
CA GLY A 314 3.97 -9.52 -3.72
C GLY A 314 3.61 -10.72 -2.85
N MET A 315 4.38 -10.97 -1.79
CA MET A 315 4.06 -11.97 -0.79
C MET A 315 4.19 -11.35 0.59
N ARG A 316 3.16 -11.53 1.41
CA ARG A 316 3.16 -11.22 2.83
C ARG A 316 3.01 -12.52 3.62
N LEU A 317 3.97 -12.77 4.49
CA LEU A 317 4.17 -14.04 5.18
C LEU A 317 4.22 -13.81 6.69
N ASP A 318 3.59 -14.69 7.46
CA ASP A 318 3.76 -14.70 8.93
C ASP A 318 4.76 -15.78 9.38
N SER A 319 5.01 -16.80 8.55
CA SER A 319 5.94 -17.91 8.84
C SER A 319 7.38 -17.63 8.37
N ARG A 320 8.34 -18.43 8.87
CA ARG A 320 9.74 -18.41 8.41
C ARG A 320 9.83 -19.01 7.02
N PHE A 321 10.69 -18.46 6.16
CA PHE A 321 11.04 -19.15 4.91
C PHE A 321 11.85 -20.41 5.22
N PRO A 322 11.60 -21.52 4.51
CA PRO A 322 12.39 -22.73 4.68
C PRO A 322 13.81 -22.52 4.16
N THR A 323 14.74 -23.32 4.69
CA THR A 323 16.17 -23.17 4.43
C THR A 323 16.58 -23.59 3.02
N SER A 324 15.85 -24.53 2.43
CA SER A 324 15.99 -25.00 1.06
C SER A 324 14.66 -24.82 0.33
N LEU A 325 14.62 -23.88 -0.61
CA LEU A 325 13.48 -23.67 -1.50
C LEU A 325 13.82 -24.15 -2.90
N GLU A 326 12.83 -24.74 -3.58
CA GLU A 326 12.88 -24.89 -5.02
C GLU A 326 13.06 -23.51 -5.69
N SER A 327 13.68 -23.50 -6.87
CA SER A 327 13.87 -22.29 -7.65
C SER A 327 12.53 -21.71 -8.10
N LEU A 328 12.37 -20.40 -7.98
CA LEU A 328 11.17 -19.70 -8.44
C LEU A 328 11.34 -19.36 -9.93
N ASP A 329 10.76 -20.18 -10.80
CA ASP A 329 10.88 -20.06 -12.26
C ASP A 329 9.94 -18.98 -12.81
N LEU A 330 10.37 -17.72 -12.67
CA LEU A 330 9.64 -16.54 -13.14
C LEU A 330 10.56 -15.67 -14.01
N PRO A 331 10.84 -16.06 -15.26
CA PRO A 331 11.84 -15.41 -16.10
C PRO A 331 11.50 -13.95 -16.44
N HIS A 332 10.21 -13.59 -16.40
CA HIS A 332 9.70 -12.25 -16.71
C HIS A 332 9.40 -11.40 -15.48
N LEU A 333 9.72 -11.88 -14.27
CA LEU A 333 9.47 -11.14 -13.04
C LEU A 333 10.31 -9.87 -13.00
N GLU A 334 9.65 -8.70 -12.94
CA GLU A 334 10.31 -7.39 -12.86
C GLU A 334 10.34 -6.86 -11.42
N THR A 335 9.34 -7.20 -10.63
CA THR A 335 9.19 -6.72 -9.24
C THR A 335 8.86 -7.85 -8.30
N LEU A 336 9.63 -7.96 -7.23
CA LEU A 336 9.36 -8.85 -6.12
C LEU A 336 9.27 -8.06 -4.82
N LYS A 337 8.20 -8.30 -4.05
CA LYS A 337 8.00 -7.74 -2.72
C LYS A 337 7.78 -8.87 -1.74
N LEU A 338 8.70 -9.07 -0.80
CA LEU A 338 8.56 -10.05 0.28
C LEU A 338 8.42 -9.28 1.58
N ARG A 339 7.30 -9.48 2.26
CA ARG A 339 7.01 -8.82 3.53
C ARG A 339 6.75 -9.83 4.62
N LYS A 340 7.30 -9.61 5.80
CA LYS A 340 6.97 -10.37 7.00
C LYS A 340 5.95 -9.61 7.84
N ARG A 341 4.96 -10.27 8.42
CA ARG A 341 3.99 -9.61 9.33
C ARG A 341 4.51 -9.47 10.76
N SER A 342 5.34 -10.40 11.25
CA SER A 342 5.86 -10.40 12.62
C SER A 342 7.38 -10.46 12.68
N CYS A 343 7.99 -9.55 13.43
CA CYS A 343 9.44 -9.44 13.61
C CYS A 343 10.00 -10.32 14.74
N SER A 344 9.16 -11.14 15.39
CA SER A 344 9.57 -11.88 16.61
C SER A 344 10.50 -13.07 16.35
N ASP A 345 10.64 -13.51 15.09
CA ASP A 345 11.35 -14.72 14.73
C ASP A 345 12.70 -14.45 14.08
N LYS A 346 13.78 -14.98 14.68
CA LYS A 346 15.15 -14.94 14.15
C LYS A 346 15.20 -15.62 12.77
N GLY A 347 15.58 -14.85 11.75
CA GLY A 347 15.78 -15.33 10.37
C GLY A 347 14.49 -15.38 9.57
N PHE A 348 14.24 -14.35 8.74
CA PHE A 348 13.13 -14.38 7.78
C PHE A 348 13.52 -15.17 6.54
N ILE A 349 14.72 -14.93 6.00
CA ILE A 349 15.23 -15.52 4.77
C ILE A 349 16.63 -16.05 5.05
N SER A 350 16.84 -17.35 4.90
CA SER A 350 18.17 -17.98 5.01
C SER A 350 18.93 -17.96 3.68
N SER A 351 18.22 -17.94 2.55
CA SER A 351 18.80 -17.90 1.21
C SER A 351 17.84 -17.26 0.21
N LEU A 352 18.34 -16.34 -0.62
CA LEU A 352 17.64 -15.84 -1.82
C LEU A 352 18.03 -16.61 -3.09
N GLY A 353 18.63 -17.80 -2.95
CA GLY A 353 19.05 -18.62 -4.09
C GLY A 353 17.89 -18.96 -5.05
N PHE A 354 16.65 -19.01 -4.55
CA PHE A 354 15.46 -19.25 -5.37
C PHE A 354 15.19 -18.14 -6.41
N LEU A 355 15.81 -16.97 -6.29
CA LEU A 355 15.67 -15.86 -7.24
C LEU A 355 16.62 -15.95 -8.45
N GLN A 356 17.57 -16.88 -8.46
CA GLN A 356 18.51 -17.03 -9.57
C GLN A 356 17.86 -17.12 -10.97
N PRO A 357 16.70 -17.77 -11.16
CA PRO A 357 16.03 -17.80 -12.47
C PRO A 357 15.37 -16.46 -12.88
N CYS A 358 15.19 -15.52 -11.96
CA CYS A 358 14.47 -14.27 -12.19
C CYS A 358 15.35 -13.23 -12.92
N ALA A 359 15.81 -13.55 -14.13
CA ALA A 359 16.75 -12.73 -14.89
C ALA A 359 16.24 -11.32 -15.23
N SER A 360 14.92 -11.10 -15.22
CA SER A 360 14.29 -9.80 -15.49
C SER A 360 14.09 -8.92 -14.24
N LEU A 361 14.52 -9.37 -13.06
CA LEU A 361 14.21 -8.71 -11.80
C LEU A 361 14.91 -7.36 -11.69
N LYS A 362 14.10 -6.28 -11.61
CA LYS A 362 14.56 -4.89 -11.53
C LYS A 362 14.34 -4.28 -10.15
N ILE A 363 13.29 -4.69 -9.46
CA ILE A 363 12.86 -4.12 -8.18
C ILE A 363 12.72 -5.24 -7.17
N LEU A 364 13.45 -5.13 -6.06
CA LEU A 364 13.34 -6.03 -4.93
C LEU A 364 13.02 -5.24 -3.66
N GLU A 365 11.89 -5.56 -3.02
CA GLU A 365 11.52 -5.05 -1.71
C GLU A 365 11.48 -6.20 -0.71
N LEU A 366 12.26 -6.11 0.35
CA LEU A 366 12.31 -7.09 1.43
C LEU A 366 12.01 -6.38 2.74
N SER A 367 11.11 -6.93 3.55
CA SER A 367 10.85 -6.42 4.90
C SER A 367 11.22 -7.39 6.00
N SER A 368 11.53 -6.82 7.17
CA SER A 368 11.93 -7.54 8.38
C SER A 368 13.15 -8.44 8.17
N ILE A 369 14.19 -7.88 7.57
CA ILE A 369 15.48 -8.56 7.43
C ILE A 369 16.28 -8.37 8.72
N CYS A 370 16.79 -9.48 9.27
CA CYS A 370 17.69 -9.47 10.41
C CYS A 370 19.16 -9.66 9.99
N GLN A 371 20.12 -9.28 10.82
CA GLN A 371 21.57 -9.43 10.55
C GLN A 371 21.98 -10.82 10.04
N TYR A 372 21.38 -11.89 10.57
CA TYR A 372 21.73 -13.27 10.19
C TYR A 372 21.29 -13.64 8.77
N SER A 373 20.44 -12.82 8.15
CA SER A 373 19.92 -13.00 6.80
C SER A 373 20.67 -12.16 5.77
N LEU A 374 21.67 -11.36 6.14
CA LEU A 374 22.33 -10.48 5.17
C LEU A 374 23.25 -11.23 4.22
N ASP A 375 23.92 -12.28 4.68
CA ASP A 375 24.69 -13.18 3.80
C ASP A 375 23.79 -13.83 2.72
N SER A 376 22.48 -13.94 3.00
CA SER A 376 21.50 -14.45 2.03
C SER A 376 21.26 -13.52 0.84
N LEU A 377 21.78 -12.28 0.87
CA LEU A 377 21.73 -11.34 -0.25
C LEU A 377 22.79 -11.63 -1.32
N ALA A 378 23.81 -12.45 -1.05
CA ALA A 378 24.87 -12.77 -2.00
C ALA A 378 24.36 -13.25 -3.39
N PRO A 379 23.29 -14.07 -3.51
CA PRO A 379 22.73 -14.45 -4.81
C PRO A 379 22.22 -13.26 -5.65
N LEU A 380 21.90 -12.13 -5.03
CA LEU A 380 21.45 -10.92 -5.73
C LEU A 380 22.56 -10.26 -6.55
N LEU A 381 23.84 -10.62 -6.32
CA LEU A 381 24.98 -10.15 -7.12
C LEU A 381 24.82 -10.46 -8.62
N LEU A 382 24.04 -11.50 -8.94
CA LEU A 382 23.81 -11.94 -10.32
C LEU A 382 22.55 -11.31 -10.94
N CYS A 383 21.74 -10.60 -10.16
CA CYS A 383 20.48 -10.00 -10.64
C CYS A 383 20.72 -8.57 -11.17
N PRO A 384 20.09 -8.16 -12.29
CA PRO A 384 20.20 -6.80 -12.83
C PRO A 384 19.33 -5.79 -12.07
N LEU A 385 19.44 -5.77 -10.74
CA LEU A 385 18.62 -4.95 -9.84
C LEU A 385 18.89 -3.46 -10.06
N ARG A 386 17.81 -2.71 -10.30
CA ARG A 386 17.84 -1.23 -10.35
C ARG A 386 17.41 -0.60 -9.03
N THR A 387 16.46 -1.23 -8.35
CA THR A 387 15.91 -0.74 -7.08
C THR A 387 15.96 -1.82 -6.03
N LEU A 388 16.54 -1.50 -4.88
CA LEU A 388 16.56 -2.34 -3.69
C LEU A 388 15.97 -1.57 -2.52
N ARG A 389 14.93 -2.13 -1.90
CA ARG A 389 14.36 -1.62 -0.66
C ARG A 389 14.48 -2.68 0.42
N LEU A 390 15.19 -2.37 1.49
CA LEU A 390 15.33 -3.25 2.65
C LEU A 390 14.70 -2.57 3.85
N GLU A 391 13.73 -3.23 4.46
CA GLU A 391 13.23 -2.87 5.79
C GLU A 391 13.86 -3.85 6.81
N LEU A 392 14.65 -3.31 7.72
CA LEU A 392 15.50 -4.04 8.65
C LEU A 392 14.84 -4.10 10.03
N ASP A 393 14.95 -5.24 10.71
CA ASP A 393 14.36 -5.42 12.04
C ASP A 393 15.03 -4.53 13.10
N VAL A 394 16.36 -4.37 13.01
CA VAL A 394 17.13 -3.62 14.01
C VAL A 394 18.12 -2.68 13.32
N ASP A 395 18.26 -1.46 13.85
CA ASP A 395 19.21 -0.45 13.34
C ASP A 395 20.65 -0.97 13.20
N LYS A 396 21.09 -1.89 14.08
CA LYS A 396 22.44 -2.48 14.01
C LYS A 396 22.67 -3.27 12.71
N ASP A 397 21.61 -3.71 12.05
CA ASP A 397 21.66 -4.48 10.81
C ASP A 397 21.89 -3.54 9.61
N LEU A 398 21.69 -2.22 9.77
CA LEU A 398 21.88 -1.22 8.71
C LEU A 398 23.30 -1.22 8.15
N TRP A 399 24.30 -1.30 9.02
CA TRP A 399 25.71 -1.26 8.60
C TRP A 399 26.12 -2.52 7.88
N MET A 400 25.72 -3.66 8.40
CA MET A 400 25.92 -4.94 7.72
C MET A 400 25.20 -4.93 6.36
N ALA A 401 23.98 -4.38 6.30
CA ALA A 401 23.25 -4.25 5.04
C ALA A 401 23.98 -3.35 4.05
N LEU A 402 24.52 -2.20 4.48
CA LEU A 402 25.33 -1.32 3.62
C LEU A 402 26.59 -2.03 3.11
N ALA A 403 27.31 -2.73 3.97
CA ALA A 403 28.52 -3.46 3.59
C ALA A 403 28.21 -4.57 2.56
N THR A 404 27.14 -5.32 2.78
CA THR A 404 26.68 -6.36 1.86
C THR A 404 26.17 -5.75 0.54
N VAL A 405 25.37 -4.68 0.62
CA VAL A 405 24.81 -4.01 -0.56
C VAL A 405 25.87 -3.30 -1.38
N SER A 406 26.96 -2.83 -0.76
CA SER A 406 28.11 -2.27 -1.47
C SER A 406 28.79 -3.28 -2.42
N GLN A 407 28.57 -4.57 -2.20
CA GLN A 407 29.04 -5.61 -3.11
C GLN A 407 28.06 -5.85 -4.27
N LEU A 408 26.78 -5.51 -4.08
CA LEU A 408 25.75 -5.62 -5.12
C LEU A 408 26.12 -4.70 -6.28
N GLY A 409 26.39 -5.29 -7.44
CA GLY A 409 27.19 -4.67 -8.51
C GLY A 409 26.66 -3.35 -9.08
N ALA A 410 27.39 -2.84 -10.07
CA ALA A 410 27.23 -1.50 -10.68
C ALA A 410 25.89 -1.20 -11.40
N THR A 411 24.83 -1.98 -11.19
CA THR A 411 23.51 -1.76 -11.82
C THR A 411 22.51 -1.05 -10.90
N LEU A 412 22.74 -1.05 -9.59
CA LEU A 412 21.84 -0.47 -8.61
C LEU A 412 21.78 1.06 -8.75
N ARG A 413 20.57 1.60 -8.90
CA ARG A 413 20.30 3.05 -9.04
C ARG A 413 19.55 3.63 -7.85
N HIS A 414 18.71 2.84 -7.20
CA HIS A 414 17.92 3.29 -6.06
C HIS A 414 18.08 2.32 -4.90
N LEU A 415 18.57 2.83 -3.77
CA LEU A 415 18.72 2.09 -2.54
C LEU A 415 17.90 2.76 -1.44
N GLU A 416 17.02 1.99 -0.82
CA GLU A 416 16.25 2.41 0.35
C GLU A 416 16.48 1.44 1.49
N LEU A 417 16.94 1.95 2.62
CA LEU A 417 17.18 1.20 3.85
C LEU A 417 16.32 1.80 4.95
N ASN A 418 15.38 1.02 5.47
CA ASN A 418 14.44 1.43 6.50
C ASN A 418 14.64 0.56 7.76
N GLY A 419 15.33 1.06 8.77
CA GLY A 419 15.35 0.46 10.10
C GLY A 419 13.99 0.60 10.77
N GLN A 420 13.42 -0.50 11.25
CA GLN A 420 12.16 -0.49 11.97
C GLN A 420 12.29 0.17 13.34
N TYR A 421 11.20 0.84 13.68
CA TYR A 421 10.97 1.54 14.92
C TYR A 421 10.41 0.57 15.97
N PHE A 422 11.26 -0.04 16.79
CA PHE A 422 10.77 -0.58 18.05
C PHE A 422 10.61 0.59 19.04
N THR A 423 9.44 1.23 19.02
CA THR A 423 9.02 2.22 20.03
C THR A 423 8.68 1.57 21.37
N GLU A 424 9.16 0.37 21.68
CA GLU A 424 8.99 -0.19 23.02
C GLU A 424 9.84 0.62 24.01
N LEU A 425 9.25 1.73 24.44
CA LEU A 425 9.54 2.58 25.59
C LEU A 425 9.36 1.80 26.90
N SER A 426 9.66 0.49 26.94
CA SER A 426 9.88 -0.16 28.21
C SER A 426 11.14 0.47 28.80
N SER A 427 10.93 1.26 29.85
CA SER A 427 11.94 2.06 30.55
C SER A 427 13.11 1.22 31.09
N THR A 428 13.00 -0.10 31.04
CA THR A 428 13.96 -1.08 31.55
C THR A 428 15.08 -1.43 30.55
N ASN A 429 14.94 -1.19 29.24
CA ASN A 429 15.95 -1.59 28.24
C ASN A 429 16.92 -0.48 27.76
N ARG A 430 16.91 0.70 28.41
CA ARG A 430 17.75 1.84 27.98
C ARG A 430 19.26 1.67 28.18
N ARG A 431 19.74 0.68 28.93
CA ARG A 431 21.10 0.71 29.53
C ARG A 431 22.17 -0.23 28.93
N THR A 432 21.87 -1.13 28.00
CA THR A 432 22.85 -2.18 27.62
C THR A 432 23.07 -2.40 26.13
N HIS A 433 22.44 -1.64 25.24
CA HIS A 433 22.79 -1.72 23.82
C HIS A 433 23.94 -0.77 23.52
N SER A 434 25.13 -1.32 23.28
CA SER A 434 26.23 -0.61 22.63
C SER A 434 25.76 -0.19 21.24
N TYR A 435 25.38 1.07 21.12
CA TYR A 435 24.84 1.62 19.88
C TYR A 435 25.98 1.78 18.87
N PRO A 436 25.85 1.28 17.64
CA PRO A 436 26.86 1.48 16.62
C PRO A 436 26.77 2.93 16.11
N SER A 437 27.79 3.75 16.39
CA SER A 437 27.97 5.05 15.71
C SER A 437 28.50 4.85 14.28
N ILE A 438 28.24 5.81 13.38
CA ILE A 438 28.85 5.84 12.03
C ILE A 438 30.37 5.96 12.10
N ASP A 439 30.99 6.18 13.26
CA ASP A 439 32.44 6.18 13.37
C ASP A 439 33.08 4.86 12.92
N ARG A 440 32.32 3.76 12.86
CA ARG A 440 32.79 2.49 12.27
C ARG A 440 32.73 2.45 10.73
N LEU A 441 32.02 3.36 10.07
CA LEU A 441 31.99 3.48 8.61
C LEU A 441 33.23 4.14 8.03
N THR A 442 34.11 4.74 8.84
CA THR A 442 35.33 5.39 8.31
C THR A 442 36.26 4.42 7.57
N ALA A 443 36.02 3.11 7.66
CA ALA A 443 36.78 2.08 6.94
C ALA A 443 36.05 1.42 5.77
N GLN A 444 34.74 1.66 5.54
CA GLN A 444 33.99 0.99 4.46
C GLN A 444 33.25 2.00 3.58
N THR A 445 33.67 2.08 2.31
CA THR A 445 33.04 2.89 1.27
C THR A 445 31.88 2.13 0.63
N LEU A 446 30.79 2.85 0.34
CA LEU A 446 29.65 2.39 -0.45
C LEU A 446 30.01 2.52 -1.92
N ALA A 447 30.59 1.47 -2.48
CA ALA A 447 31.11 1.38 -3.83
C ALA A 447 30.00 1.19 -4.89
N LEU A 448 29.04 2.11 -4.96
CA LEU A 448 27.91 2.07 -5.89
C LEU A 448 27.94 3.26 -6.87
N PRO A 449 28.81 3.24 -7.90
CA PRO A 449 29.06 4.40 -8.75
C PRO A 449 27.84 4.84 -9.57
N ARG A 450 26.86 3.96 -9.81
CA ARG A 450 25.62 4.26 -10.54
C ARG A 450 24.43 4.58 -9.64
N LEU A 451 24.63 4.65 -8.32
CA LEU A 451 23.55 4.95 -7.38
C LEU A 451 23.07 6.39 -7.60
N GLU A 452 21.82 6.56 -7.99
CA GLU A 452 21.18 7.86 -8.23
C GLU A 452 20.42 8.35 -6.99
N THR A 453 19.88 7.42 -6.19
CA THR A 453 19.11 7.73 -4.98
C THR A 453 19.50 6.83 -3.83
N LEU A 454 19.85 7.45 -2.70
CA LEU A 454 20.07 6.78 -1.44
C LEU A 454 19.10 7.34 -0.39
N ASN A 455 18.25 6.47 0.16
CA ASN A 455 17.35 6.81 1.25
C ASN A 455 17.64 5.91 2.44
N ILE A 456 18.08 6.51 3.55
CA ILE A 456 18.34 5.82 4.80
C ILE A 456 17.39 6.39 5.84
N ARG A 457 16.56 5.53 6.42
CA ARG A 457 15.70 5.83 7.55
C ARG A 457 16.07 4.91 8.71
N CYS A 458 16.36 5.46 9.87
CA CYS A 458 16.65 4.68 11.08
C CYS A 458 16.17 5.41 12.33
N VAL A 459 16.17 4.71 13.47
CA VAL A 459 15.81 5.33 14.76
C VAL A 459 16.92 6.28 15.20
N ARG A 460 18.18 5.81 15.17
CA ARG A 460 19.34 6.63 15.52
C ARG A 460 20.35 6.69 14.38
N LEU A 461 20.83 7.89 14.08
CA LEU A 461 21.88 8.10 13.11
C LEU A 461 22.88 9.06 13.74
N VAL A 462 24.11 8.61 13.94
CA VAL A 462 25.20 9.47 14.43
C VAL A 462 26.08 9.73 13.23
N VAL A 463 25.87 10.80 12.44
CA VAL A 463 26.62 11.04 11.19
C VAL A 463 27.84 11.90 11.44
N ASP A 464 28.99 11.27 11.69
CA ASP A 464 30.24 12.00 11.91
C ASP A 464 31.01 12.27 10.62
N SER A 465 30.64 11.60 9.55
CA SER A 465 31.16 11.76 8.21
C SER A 465 30.18 11.18 7.19
N LEU A 466 30.17 11.75 5.99
CA LEU A 466 29.54 11.17 4.81
C LEU A 466 30.58 10.58 3.84
N ASP A 467 31.79 10.29 4.30
CA ASP A 467 32.84 9.74 3.44
C ASP A 467 32.47 8.39 2.83
N PHE A 468 31.61 7.63 3.50
CA PHE A 468 31.15 6.34 3.00
C PHE A 468 30.41 6.46 1.65
N ILE A 469 29.86 7.62 1.27
CA ILE A 469 29.17 7.80 -0.03
C ILE A 469 30.06 8.42 -1.12
N GLN A 470 31.35 8.65 -0.87
CA GLN A 470 32.23 9.31 -1.86
C GLN A 470 32.27 8.59 -3.21
N GLU A 471 32.19 7.26 -3.22
CA GLU A 471 32.23 6.46 -4.44
C GLU A 471 30.89 6.43 -5.20
N CYS A 472 29.82 7.00 -4.62
CA CYS A 472 28.51 7.11 -5.27
C CYS A 472 28.47 8.32 -6.21
N THR A 473 29.32 8.33 -7.25
CA THR A 473 29.54 9.52 -8.10
C THR A 473 28.31 9.98 -8.87
N SER A 474 27.34 9.10 -9.15
CA SER A 474 26.07 9.44 -9.81
C SER A 474 24.95 9.86 -8.85
N LEU A 475 25.23 10.05 -7.55
CA LEU A 475 24.21 10.28 -6.54
C LEU A 475 23.55 11.64 -6.72
N ARG A 476 22.26 11.64 -7.08
CA ARG A 476 21.46 12.86 -7.27
C ARG A 476 20.62 13.23 -6.06
N LYS A 477 20.15 12.22 -5.33
CA LYS A 477 19.28 12.40 -4.18
C LYS A 477 19.77 11.58 -2.99
N LEU A 478 20.08 12.28 -1.91
CA LEU A 478 20.42 11.69 -0.62
C LEU A 478 19.35 12.06 0.40
N VAL A 479 18.75 11.07 1.04
CA VAL A 479 17.73 11.24 2.07
C VAL A 479 18.19 10.53 3.34
N LEU A 480 18.40 11.28 4.41
CA LEU A 480 18.75 10.74 5.72
C LEU A 480 17.65 11.12 6.71
N LYS A 481 16.96 10.11 7.25
CA LYS A 481 15.88 10.29 8.22
C LYS A 481 16.24 9.59 9.52
N ALA A 482 16.46 10.35 10.57
CA ALA A 482 16.84 9.86 11.89
C ALA A 482 15.99 10.49 12.98
N LEU A 483 15.79 9.80 14.09
CA LEU A 483 15.06 10.39 15.22
C LEU A 483 15.97 10.99 16.25
N HIS A 484 17.20 10.49 16.33
CA HIS A 484 18.17 10.91 17.32
C HIS A 484 19.56 10.97 16.68
N THR A 485 20.25 12.07 16.93
CA THR A 485 21.67 12.27 16.66
C THR A 485 22.34 12.57 17.99
N ASP A 486 23.36 11.81 18.37
CA ASP A 486 24.19 12.16 19.52
C ASP A 486 25.16 13.30 19.14
N GLN A 487 25.55 14.14 20.11
CA GLN A 487 26.57 15.17 19.88
C GLN A 487 27.93 14.51 19.61
N ILE A 488 28.50 14.85 18.46
CA ILE A 488 29.83 14.39 18.04
C ILE A 488 30.86 15.05 18.95
N ARG A 489 31.56 14.25 19.77
CA ARG A 489 32.73 14.74 20.48
C ARG A 489 33.86 14.84 19.46
N GLY A 490 34.23 16.07 19.13
CA GLY A 490 35.27 16.37 18.13
C GLY A 490 36.52 15.53 18.36
N SER A 491 36.72 14.54 17.50
CA SER A 491 38.00 13.89 17.33
C SER A 491 38.53 14.26 15.95
N GLU A 492 39.82 14.60 15.91
CA GLU A 492 40.54 14.89 14.68
C GLU A 492 40.65 13.61 13.84
N CYS A 493 40.18 13.64 12.61
CA CYS A 493 40.45 12.59 11.62
C CYS A 493 40.26 13.14 10.20
N ASN A 494 41.07 12.60 9.27
CA ASN A 494 41.18 12.90 7.84
C ASN A 494 39.89 12.61 7.05
N LYS A 495 38.78 13.23 7.44
CA LYS A 495 37.47 13.08 6.79
C LYS A 495 37.33 14.11 5.69
N VAL A 496 36.91 13.69 4.49
CA VAL A 496 36.73 14.60 3.35
C VAL A 496 35.43 15.36 3.54
N ILE A 497 34.29 14.68 3.66
CA ILE A 497 32.98 15.29 3.85
C ILE A 497 32.72 15.44 5.35
N GLN A 498 33.13 16.59 5.90
CA GLN A 498 32.98 16.87 7.33
C GLN A 498 31.63 17.49 7.66
N PHE A 499 30.96 16.89 8.65
CA PHE A 499 29.73 17.40 9.24
C PHE A 499 29.99 17.78 10.70
N ARG A 500 30.52 18.98 10.95
CA ARG A 500 30.86 19.44 12.34
C ARG A 500 29.62 19.81 13.19
N GLY A 501 28.50 19.10 13.01
CA GLY A 501 27.24 19.37 13.72
C GLY A 501 26.49 20.65 13.30
N TYR A 502 27.02 21.43 12.35
CA TYR A 502 26.37 22.65 11.85
C TYR A 502 25.44 22.35 10.69
N PHE A 503 24.29 21.73 11.00
CA PHE A 503 23.26 21.42 10.00
C PHE A 503 22.82 22.65 9.21
N ALA A 504 22.69 23.80 9.89
CA ALA A 504 22.35 25.08 9.28
C ALA A 504 23.31 25.54 8.16
N ARG A 505 24.54 25.03 8.10
CA ARG A 505 25.55 25.39 7.09
C ARG A 505 25.84 24.28 6.10
N MET A 506 24.93 23.32 5.93
CA MET A 506 25.16 22.20 5.01
C MET A 506 25.30 22.62 3.54
N ASN A 507 24.72 23.75 3.13
CA ASN A 507 24.95 24.32 1.81
C ASN A 507 26.41 24.76 1.59
N GLU A 508 27.17 25.00 2.65
CA GLU A 508 28.60 25.36 2.61
C GLU A 508 29.51 24.14 2.78
N SER A 509 28.94 22.94 2.97
CA SER A 509 29.71 21.70 3.05
C SER A 509 30.37 21.39 1.70
N ASN A 510 31.55 20.78 1.75
CA ASN A 510 32.22 20.30 0.55
C ASN A 510 31.56 19.06 -0.08
N ILE A 511 30.45 18.55 0.48
CA ILE A 511 29.64 17.48 -0.12
C ILE A 511 29.28 17.79 -1.58
N TRP A 512 28.97 19.05 -1.92
CA TRP A 512 28.56 19.47 -3.26
C TRP A 512 29.72 19.48 -4.27
N ILE A 513 30.96 19.56 -3.76
CA ILE A 513 32.18 19.43 -4.55
C ILE A 513 32.51 17.95 -4.73
N SER A 514 32.44 17.18 -3.65
CA SER A 514 32.74 15.74 -3.63
C SER A 514 31.71 14.90 -4.41
N LEU A 515 30.45 15.33 -4.47
CA LEU A 515 29.35 14.67 -5.18
C LEU A 515 28.74 15.65 -6.18
N PRO A 516 29.39 15.84 -7.34
CA PRO A 516 29.03 16.90 -8.29
C PRO A 516 27.66 16.69 -8.95
N ASP A 517 27.07 15.49 -8.89
CA ASP A 517 25.72 15.22 -9.42
C ASP A 517 24.63 15.35 -8.35
N LEU A 518 24.99 15.65 -7.09
CA LEU A 518 24.02 15.76 -6.00
C LEU A 518 23.13 17.01 -6.18
N GLU A 519 21.85 16.78 -6.43
CA GLU A 519 20.84 17.81 -6.65
C GLU A 519 20.05 18.11 -5.36
N MET A 520 19.76 17.07 -4.57
CA MET A 520 18.93 17.13 -3.37
C MET A 520 19.57 16.37 -2.20
N PHE A 521 19.67 17.06 -1.06
CA PHE A 521 19.99 16.44 0.22
C PHE A 521 18.84 16.74 1.21
N GLU A 522 18.06 15.71 1.57
CA GLU A 522 17.02 15.80 2.58
C GLU A 522 17.54 15.21 3.90
N LEU A 523 17.48 16.02 4.94
CA LEU A 523 17.82 15.62 6.29
C LEU A 523 16.64 15.87 7.21
N ASN A 524 16.06 14.78 7.71
CA ASN A 524 14.96 14.84 8.67
C ASN A 524 15.47 14.30 10.01
N MET A 525 15.65 15.19 10.97
CA MET A 525 16.11 14.81 12.30
C MET A 525 15.12 15.32 13.34
N ARG A 526 14.64 14.43 14.19
CA ARG A 526 14.02 14.88 15.44
C ARG A 526 15.15 15.25 16.41
N ALA A 527 15.28 16.53 16.73
CA ALA A 527 16.12 16.90 17.86
C ALA A 527 15.47 16.31 19.12
N ASN A 528 16.10 15.34 19.78
CA ASN A 528 15.88 15.21 21.20
C ASN A 528 16.57 16.40 21.82
N ALA A 529 15.80 17.36 22.35
CA ALA A 529 16.32 18.16 23.44
C ALA A 529 16.76 17.15 24.52
N PRO A 530 18.05 17.04 24.86
CA PRO A 530 18.41 16.38 26.09
C PRO A 530 17.65 17.08 27.22
N ASP A 531 17.15 16.32 28.21
CA ASP A 531 16.89 16.89 29.53
C ASP A 531 18.26 17.40 30.05
N TYR A 532 18.62 18.64 29.67
CA TYR A 532 19.84 19.31 30.09
C TYR A 532 19.72 19.61 31.58
N LYS A 533 20.09 18.63 32.41
CA LYS A 533 20.30 18.83 33.86
C LYS A 533 21.75 19.22 34.20
N HIS A 534 22.56 19.62 33.23
CA HIS A 534 23.94 20.06 33.48
C HIS A 534 24.20 21.48 32.98
N HIS A 535 24.73 22.30 33.90
CA HIS A 535 24.85 23.75 33.93
C HIS A 535 25.92 24.37 33.00
N GLU A 536 26.17 23.81 31.82
CA GLU A 536 27.06 24.49 30.88
C GLU A 536 26.26 25.42 29.95
N PRO A 537 26.66 26.70 29.81
CA PRO A 537 26.00 27.62 28.89
C PRO A 537 26.20 27.12 27.46
N VAL A 538 25.08 26.87 26.79
CA VAL A 538 25.05 26.60 25.35
C VAL A 538 25.65 27.83 24.64
N PRO A 539 26.64 27.67 23.74
CA PRO A 539 27.18 28.80 22.98
C PRO A 539 26.06 29.53 22.24
N ASP A 540 26.06 30.87 22.32
CA ASP A 540 25.09 31.73 21.64
C ASP A 540 24.99 31.35 20.15
N GLY A 541 23.85 30.78 19.74
CA GLY A 541 23.58 30.33 18.37
C GLY A 541 22.85 29.00 18.22
N PHE A 542 22.72 28.20 19.27
CA PHE A 542 21.91 26.96 19.23
C PHE A 542 20.46 27.26 19.61
N VAL A 543 19.60 27.42 18.60
CA VAL A 543 18.14 27.38 18.79
C VAL A 543 17.72 25.93 19.03
N GLN A 544 17.01 25.67 20.13
CA GLN A 544 16.32 24.41 20.39
C GLN A 544 15.14 24.28 19.40
N ASP A 545 15.41 23.88 18.16
CA ASP A 545 14.36 23.61 17.19
C ASP A 545 13.83 22.18 17.33
N CYS A 546 12.58 22.08 17.78
CA CYS A 546 11.83 20.83 17.87
C CYS A 546 11.52 20.29 16.47
N GLY A 547 12.29 19.29 16.03
CA GLY A 547 12.01 18.56 14.79
C GLY A 547 12.39 19.36 13.54
N VAL A 548 13.64 19.23 13.14
CA VAL A 548 14.18 19.98 12.02
C VAL A 548 14.07 19.14 10.74
N HIS A 549 13.19 19.55 9.84
CA HIS A 549 13.15 19.04 8.47
C HIS A 549 13.83 20.06 7.57
N HIS A 550 15.01 19.70 7.06
CA HIS A 550 15.74 20.52 6.11
C HIS A 550 15.86 19.81 4.77
N ILE A 551 15.52 20.53 3.71
CA ILE A 551 15.77 20.12 2.33
C ILE A 551 16.78 21.11 1.77
N TYR A 552 17.96 20.60 1.41
CA TYR A 552 19.01 21.36 0.75
C TYR A 552 18.99 21.03 -0.74
N THR A 553 19.06 22.07 -1.58
CA THR A 553 19.11 21.91 -3.04
C THR A 553 20.25 22.74 -3.59
N ARG A 554 20.94 22.20 -4.60
CA ARG A 554 22.10 22.86 -5.21
C ARG A 554 21.78 24.22 -5.84
N ASN A 555 20.58 24.37 -6.40
CA ASN A 555 20.18 25.55 -7.17
C ASN A 555 19.84 26.79 -6.31
N GLY A 556 19.95 26.72 -4.99
CA GLY A 556 19.75 27.88 -4.12
C GLY A 556 20.89 28.90 -4.17
N TYR A 557 22.08 28.54 -4.67
CA TYR A 557 23.27 29.39 -4.68
C TYR A 557 24.14 29.14 -5.92
N SER A 558 23.72 29.64 -7.08
CA SER A 558 24.62 29.78 -8.25
C SER A 558 25.65 30.90 -8.07
N ASP A 559 25.49 31.78 -7.07
CA ASP A 559 26.19 33.06 -7.02
C ASP A 559 27.31 33.15 -5.97
N VAL A 560 27.58 32.09 -5.20
CA VAL A 560 28.56 32.14 -4.07
C VAL A 560 29.55 30.96 -4.06
N LEU A 561 29.56 30.08 -5.06
CA LEU A 561 30.64 29.11 -5.16
C LEU A 561 31.93 29.82 -5.62
N PRO A 562 33.04 29.73 -4.86
CA PRO A 562 34.31 30.24 -5.36
C PRO A 562 34.67 29.51 -6.66
N PRO A 563 35.35 30.20 -7.60
CA PRO A 563 35.75 29.58 -8.86
C PRO A 563 36.56 28.31 -8.59
N ARG A 564 36.38 27.28 -9.43
CA ARG A 564 37.17 26.05 -9.39
C ARG A 564 38.66 26.41 -9.36
N ASP A 565 39.34 25.98 -8.32
CA ASP A 565 40.80 26.08 -8.23
C ASP A 565 41.40 25.14 -9.29
N PRO A 566 42.21 25.63 -10.25
CA PRO A 566 42.74 24.80 -11.34
C PRO A 566 43.79 23.76 -10.89
N PHE A 567 44.03 23.63 -9.58
CA PHE A 567 45.03 22.74 -9.01
C PHE A 567 44.44 21.56 -8.19
N TYR A 568 43.13 21.32 -8.26
CA TYR A 568 42.47 20.12 -7.69
C TYR A 568 41.62 19.36 -8.71
#